data_AF-A0A6G0Y316-F1
#
_entry.id   AF-A0A6G0Y316-F1
#
_cell.length_a   1.000
_cell.length_b   1.000
_cell.length_c   1.000
_cell.angle_alpha   90.00
_cell.angle_beta   90.00
_cell.angle_gamma   90.00
#
_symmetry.space_group_name_H-M   'P 1'
#
loop_
_entity.id
_entity.type
_entity.pdbx_description
1 polymer ?
#
loop_
_entity_poly.entity_id
_entity_poly.type
_entity_poly.pdbx_seq_one_letter_code
_entity_poly.pdbx_strand_id
1 'polypeptide(L)'
;MKHICSESQSTNQQKNETEIEQNKGTGRTFQEKWKKLYPWIVYHNDKVFCSRCTTAVQNNIVLPQTTIVDKNTKNAFVVSGSPFHSAAVYANVAQKRSENIYNTLNTANSKQMKNSRAALLKIISSILYLTKQGLVIRGGHTGNNSNINQLLKLRSSDSIELDSWLSRTACKWTSHEVQNEIVGLLSQYVQTNLIHQIKDSKYFSIIMDETMDNTVEVPNLGQVGNLGHKCRFCLLS
;
A
#
# COMPACT_ATOMS: atom_id res chain seq x y z
N MET A 1 21.95 -13.39 35.03
CA MET A 1 22.12 -14.36 36.14
C MET A 1 21.33 -15.60 35.74
N LYS A 2 21.95 -16.76 35.38
CA LYS A 2 22.51 -17.76 36.32
C LYS A 2 21.44 -18.11 37.37
N HIS A 3 20.92 -19.31 37.51
CA HIS A 3 21.60 -20.61 37.69
C HIS A 3 20.49 -21.70 37.91
N ILE A 4 20.68 -22.97 37.50
CA ILE A 4 20.84 -24.19 38.36
C ILE A 4 19.55 -24.58 39.13
N CYS A 5 19.06 -25.82 39.28
CA CYS A 5 19.60 -27.15 39.63
C CYS A 5 18.51 -28.20 39.25
N SER A 6 18.83 -29.45 38.89
CA SER A 6 18.84 -30.66 39.75
C SER A 6 17.50 -30.92 40.48
N GLU A 7 16.99 -32.13 40.70
CA GLU A 7 17.60 -33.45 40.92
C GLU A 7 16.43 -34.45 41.02
N SER A 8 16.64 -35.69 40.59
CA SER A 8 16.35 -36.85 41.45
C SER A 8 16.88 -38.11 40.77
N GLN A 9 18.03 -38.56 41.27
CA GLN A 9 18.62 -39.86 41.03
C GLN A 9 17.84 -40.93 41.80
N SER A 10 17.83 -42.16 41.27
CA SER A 10 18.16 -43.33 42.08
C SER A 10 18.42 -44.53 41.16
N THR A 11 19.70 -44.96 41.13
CA THR A 11 20.22 -46.34 41.31
C THR A 11 19.53 -47.52 40.60
N ASN A 12 20.18 -48.59 40.15
CA ASN A 12 21.56 -49.05 39.97
C ASN A 12 21.41 -50.49 39.38
N GLN A 13 22.48 -51.03 38.81
CA GLN A 13 22.77 -52.48 38.66
C GLN A 13 22.00 -53.34 37.62
N GLN A 14 22.67 -53.50 36.48
CA GLN A 14 23.26 -54.75 35.96
C GLN A 14 22.46 -56.07 35.88
N LYS A 15 22.58 -56.66 34.67
CA LYS A 15 22.65 -58.10 34.32
C LYS A 15 21.34 -58.90 34.31
N ASN A 16 20.91 -59.33 33.12
CA ASN A 16 21.28 -60.67 32.62
C ASN A 16 20.76 -60.92 31.21
N GLU A 17 21.61 -61.60 30.45
CA GLU A 17 21.35 -62.27 29.19
C GLU A 17 20.35 -63.41 29.38
N THR A 18 19.41 -63.53 28.45
CA THR A 18 18.68 -64.72 27.93
C THR A 18 17.40 -64.15 27.33
N GLU A 19 16.98 -64.39 26.10
CA GLU A 19 17.09 -65.60 25.31
C GLU A 19 16.79 -65.25 23.85
N ILE A 20 17.33 -66.07 22.98
CA ILE A 20 17.20 -66.01 21.53
C ILE A 20 15.75 -66.37 21.16
N GLU A 21 14.99 -65.40 20.67
CA GLU A 21 13.88 -65.68 19.75
C GLU A 21 14.21 -65.12 18.37
N GLN A 22 14.74 -66.03 17.54
CA GLN A 22 14.83 -65.85 16.10
C GLN A 22 13.42 -65.79 15.50
N ASN A 23 12.83 -64.59 15.50
CA ASN A 23 11.67 -64.33 14.68
C ASN A 23 12.12 -63.95 13.26
N LYS A 24 11.95 -64.91 12.35
CA LYS A 24 12.10 -64.77 10.90
C LYS A 24 11.12 -63.71 10.38
N GLY A 25 11.58 -62.47 10.28
CA GLY A 25 10.96 -61.41 9.49
C GLY A 25 11.98 -60.88 8.50
N THR A 26 11.75 -61.06 7.20
CA THR A 26 12.60 -60.53 6.13
C THR A 26 12.55 -59.00 6.10
N GLY A 27 13.27 -58.33 7.00
CA GLY A 27 13.38 -56.88 7.07
C GLY A 27 14.70 -56.40 6.51
N ARG A 28 14.68 -55.63 5.40
CA ARG A 28 15.88 -54.93 4.94
C ARG A 28 16.19 -53.81 5.94
N THR A 29 17.28 -53.93 6.69
CA THR A 29 17.75 -52.89 7.60
C THR A 29 18.41 -51.75 6.83
N PHE A 30 18.18 -50.50 7.24
CA PHE A 30 18.84 -49.34 6.64
C PHE A 30 20.36 -49.45 6.74
N GLN A 31 21.05 -49.20 5.63
CA GLN A 31 22.51 -49.24 5.59
C GLN A 31 23.05 -47.82 5.61
N GLU A 32 23.88 -47.49 6.60
CA GLU A 32 24.44 -46.14 6.77
C GLU A 32 25.25 -45.67 5.54
N LYS A 33 25.84 -46.62 4.80
CA LYS A 33 26.51 -46.36 3.53
C LYS A 33 25.60 -45.69 2.49
N TRP A 34 24.29 -45.93 2.53
CA TRP A 34 23.34 -45.29 1.62
C TRP A 34 23.22 -43.79 1.85
N LYS A 35 23.44 -43.31 3.08
CA LYS A 35 23.47 -41.87 3.37
C LYS A 35 24.67 -41.17 2.71
N LYS A 36 25.80 -41.89 2.57
CA LYS A 36 27.00 -41.40 1.87
C LYS A 36 26.82 -41.42 0.35
N LEU A 37 26.18 -42.46 -0.18
CA LEU A 37 25.93 -42.63 -1.62
C LEU A 37 24.78 -41.74 -2.15
N TYR A 38 23.77 -41.47 -1.31
CA TYR A 38 22.55 -40.77 -1.69
C TYR A 38 22.20 -39.67 -0.67
N PRO A 39 22.80 -38.48 -0.77
CA PRO A 39 22.59 -37.39 0.20
C PRO A 39 21.14 -36.88 0.30
N TRP A 40 20.30 -37.19 -0.68
CA TRP A 40 18.90 -36.77 -0.76
C TRP A 40 17.94 -37.71 0.00
N ILE A 41 18.43 -38.78 0.63
CA ILE A 41 17.65 -39.72 1.43
C ILE A 41 17.57 -39.30 2.90
N VAL A 42 16.37 -39.36 3.50
CA VAL A 42 16.09 -39.17 4.92
C VAL A 42 15.51 -40.46 5.51
N TYR A 43 16.01 -40.89 6.66
CA TYR A 43 15.52 -42.05 7.39
C TYR A 43 14.60 -41.61 8.53
N HIS A 44 13.37 -42.13 8.56
CA HIS A 44 12.41 -41.85 9.63
C HIS A 44 11.45 -43.04 9.78
N ASN A 45 11.10 -43.43 11.01
CA ASN A 45 10.18 -44.54 11.32
C ASN A 45 10.44 -45.83 10.51
N ASP A 46 11.69 -46.28 10.51
CA ASP A 46 12.15 -47.48 9.79
C ASP A 46 11.90 -47.51 8.28
N LYS A 47 11.72 -46.33 7.68
CA LYS A 47 11.51 -46.14 6.25
C LYS A 47 12.45 -45.06 5.70
N VAL A 48 12.78 -45.21 4.43
CA VAL A 48 13.61 -44.28 3.67
C VAL A 48 12.71 -43.39 2.83
N PHE A 49 12.85 -42.07 3.01
CA PHE A 49 12.12 -41.05 2.27
C PHE A 49 13.08 -40.16 1.47
N CYS A 50 12.55 -39.54 0.41
CA CYS A 50 13.26 -38.47 -0.29
C CYS A 50 13.10 -37.15 0.50
N SER A 51 14.21 -36.47 0.82
CA SER A 51 14.21 -35.21 1.56
C SER A 51 13.30 -34.15 0.91
N ARG A 52 13.29 -34.13 -0.43
CA ARG A 52 12.47 -33.21 -1.23
C ARG A 52 10.99 -33.55 -1.14
N CYS A 53 10.61 -34.83 -1.15
CA CYS A 53 9.23 -35.27 -0.91
C CYS A 53 8.78 -34.94 0.51
N THR A 54 9.61 -35.20 1.51
CA THR A 54 9.31 -34.89 2.92
C THR A 54 9.07 -33.39 3.08
N THR A 55 9.92 -32.56 2.47
CA THR A 55 9.77 -31.09 2.48
C THR A 55 8.49 -30.67 1.75
N ALA A 56 8.15 -31.30 0.61
CA ALA A 56 6.92 -30.99 -0.12
C ALA A 56 5.65 -31.30 0.69
N VAL A 57 5.60 -32.46 1.36
CA VAL A 57 4.49 -32.85 2.24
C VAL A 57 4.38 -31.93 3.45
N GLN A 58 5.51 -31.57 4.09
CA GLN A 58 5.53 -30.58 5.18
C GLN A 58 5.00 -29.21 4.75
N ASN A 59 5.19 -28.84 3.48
CA ASN A 59 4.63 -27.63 2.89
C ASN A 59 3.20 -27.81 2.37
N ASN A 60 2.47 -28.87 2.76
CA ASN A 60 1.11 -29.19 2.32
C ASN A 60 0.95 -29.26 0.79
N ILE A 61 1.94 -29.81 0.08
CA ILE A 61 1.87 -30.06 -1.36
C ILE A 61 1.32 -31.48 -1.56
N VAL A 62 0.22 -31.60 -2.32
CA VAL A 62 -0.35 -32.90 -2.67
C VAL A 62 0.57 -33.58 -3.67
N LEU A 63 1.13 -34.73 -3.28
CA LEU A 63 1.89 -35.57 -4.19
C LEU A 63 0.90 -36.36 -5.06
N PRO A 64 1.13 -36.48 -6.39
CA PRO A 64 0.26 -37.27 -7.23
C PRO A 64 0.26 -38.74 -6.77
N GLN A 65 -0.91 -39.25 -6.40
CA GLN A 65 -1.13 -40.68 -6.22
C GLN A 65 -1.51 -41.27 -7.58
N THR A 66 -0.60 -42.02 -8.21
CA THR A 66 -0.93 -42.85 -9.36
C THR A 66 -0.58 -44.30 -9.08
N THR A 67 -1.50 -45.17 -9.49
CA THR A 67 -1.63 -46.60 -9.21
C THR A 67 -0.53 -47.47 -9.84
N ILE A 68 -0.33 -48.69 -9.26
CA ILE A 68 0.37 -49.90 -9.75
C ILE A 68 1.88 -49.77 -10.12
N VAL A 69 2.39 -48.57 -10.42
CA VAL A 69 3.78 -48.31 -10.85
C VAL A 69 4.80 -48.36 -9.68
N ASP A 70 4.34 -48.68 -8.47
CA ASP A 70 5.17 -48.77 -7.27
C ASP A 70 6.25 -49.86 -7.32
N LYS A 71 6.14 -50.85 -8.22
CA LYS A 71 7.22 -51.84 -8.44
C LYS A 71 8.44 -51.27 -9.18
N ASN A 72 8.26 -50.24 -10.01
CA ASN A 72 9.36 -49.60 -10.76
C ASN A 72 10.04 -48.47 -9.96
N THR A 73 9.49 -48.11 -8.80
CA THR A 73 10.00 -47.03 -7.92
C THR A 73 11.42 -47.27 -7.44
N LYS A 74 11.89 -48.53 -7.35
CA LYS A 74 13.29 -48.80 -7.00
C LYS A 74 14.26 -48.19 -8.03
N ASN A 75 13.97 -48.28 -9.32
CA ASN A 75 14.83 -47.70 -10.36
C ASN A 75 14.70 -46.18 -10.43
N ALA A 76 13.48 -45.64 -10.25
CA ALA A 76 13.22 -44.20 -10.31
C ALA A 76 13.75 -43.42 -9.08
N PHE A 77 13.67 -44.02 -7.88
CA PHE A 77 14.16 -43.41 -6.65
C PHE A 77 15.63 -43.75 -6.40
N VAL A 78 16.04 -45.02 -6.46
CA VAL A 78 17.35 -45.44 -5.91
C VAL A 78 18.51 -45.26 -6.90
N VAL A 79 18.28 -45.37 -8.21
CA VAL A 79 19.38 -45.45 -9.18
C VAL A 79 19.69 -44.12 -9.86
N SER A 80 18.68 -43.35 -10.26
CA SER A 80 18.89 -42.16 -11.10
C SER A 80 18.38 -40.84 -10.54
N GLY A 81 17.65 -40.85 -9.41
CA GLY A 81 17.12 -39.62 -8.80
C GLY A 81 16.47 -38.73 -9.86
N SER A 82 15.44 -39.25 -10.53
CA SER A 82 14.91 -38.69 -11.79
C SER A 82 14.86 -37.14 -11.79
N PRO A 83 15.55 -36.47 -12.73
CA PRO A 83 15.49 -35.02 -12.90
C PRO A 83 14.06 -34.50 -12.99
N PHE A 84 13.15 -35.30 -13.54
CA PHE A 84 11.72 -35.00 -13.64
C PHE A 84 11.02 -34.94 -12.28
N HIS A 85 11.39 -35.82 -11.33
CA HIS A 85 10.85 -35.77 -9.97
C HIS A 85 11.31 -34.52 -9.23
N SER A 86 12.61 -34.21 -9.34
CA SER A 86 13.17 -32.97 -8.82
C SER A 86 12.48 -31.74 -9.42
N ALA A 87 12.40 -31.67 -10.75
CA ALA A 87 11.78 -30.56 -11.47
C ALA A 87 10.30 -30.40 -11.12
N ALA A 88 9.54 -31.50 -10.98
CA ALA A 88 8.14 -31.45 -10.59
C ALA A 88 7.97 -30.93 -9.15
N VAL A 89 8.81 -31.36 -8.19
CA VAL A 89 8.76 -30.84 -6.82
C VAL A 89 9.14 -29.35 -6.78
N TYR A 90 10.19 -28.94 -7.50
CA TYR A 90 10.57 -27.53 -7.58
C TYR A 90 9.50 -26.66 -8.26
N ALA A 91 8.86 -27.14 -9.32
CA ALA A 91 7.76 -26.43 -9.99
C ALA A 91 6.54 -26.24 -9.07
N ASN A 92 6.16 -27.27 -8.30
CA ASN A 92 5.07 -27.18 -7.34
C ASN A 92 5.40 -26.26 -6.15
N VAL A 93 6.64 -26.32 -5.64
CA VAL A 93 7.11 -25.40 -4.58
C VAL A 93 7.15 -23.95 -5.09
N ALA A 94 7.57 -23.71 -6.34
CA ALA A 94 7.58 -22.38 -6.95
C ALA A 94 6.16 -21.84 -7.16
N GLN A 95 5.21 -22.66 -7.61
CA GLN A 95 3.79 -22.28 -7.75
C GLN A 95 3.10 -21.98 -6.42
N LYS A 96 3.50 -22.64 -5.32
CA LYS A 96 2.95 -22.33 -4.00
C LYS A 96 3.62 -21.11 -3.33
N ARG A 97 4.85 -20.77 -3.75
CA ARG A 97 5.59 -19.58 -3.30
C ARG A 97 5.27 -18.32 -4.09
N SER A 98 4.71 -18.43 -5.30
CA SER A 98 4.21 -17.24 -5.98
C SER A 98 3.08 -16.65 -5.15
N GLU A 99 3.26 -15.40 -4.73
CA GLU A 99 2.21 -14.64 -4.06
C GLU A 99 0.91 -14.77 -4.87
N ASN A 100 -0.21 -14.91 -4.17
CA ASN A 100 -1.50 -14.93 -4.84
C ASN A 100 -1.62 -13.65 -5.69
N ILE A 101 -1.80 -13.79 -7.00
CA ILE A 101 -1.96 -12.68 -7.94
C ILE A 101 -3.02 -11.69 -7.43
N TYR A 102 -4.07 -12.21 -6.77
CA TYR A 102 -5.08 -11.39 -6.09
C TYR A 102 -4.48 -10.47 -5.02
N ASN A 103 -3.60 -10.97 -4.15
CA ASN A 103 -2.97 -10.19 -3.09
C ASN A 103 -2.04 -9.12 -3.67
N THR A 104 -1.26 -9.47 -4.70
CA THR A 104 -0.37 -8.53 -5.39
C THR A 104 -1.18 -7.42 -6.09
N LEU A 105 -2.26 -7.79 -6.81
CA LEU A 105 -3.16 -6.84 -7.46
C LEU A 105 -3.87 -5.94 -6.43
N ASN A 106 -4.37 -6.51 -5.34
CA ASN A 106 -5.02 -5.76 -4.28
C ASN A 106 -4.07 -4.77 -3.61
N THR A 107 -2.82 -5.17 -3.39
CA THR A 107 -1.77 -4.30 -2.84
C THR A 107 -1.43 -3.16 -3.80
N ALA A 108 -1.30 -3.44 -5.10
CA ALA A 108 -1.06 -2.43 -6.13
C ALA A 108 -2.22 -1.42 -6.22
N ASN A 109 -3.47 -1.90 -6.26
CA ASN A 109 -4.67 -1.08 -6.26
C ASN A 109 -4.74 -0.18 -5.02
N SER A 110 -4.50 -0.74 -3.84
CA SER A 110 -4.49 -0.01 -2.58
C SER A 110 -3.42 1.10 -2.57
N LYS A 111 -2.23 0.82 -3.11
CA LYS A 111 -1.16 1.81 -3.27
C LYS A 111 -1.57 2.93 -4.24
N GLN A 112 -2.14 2.58 -5.39
CA GLN A 112 -2.62 3.57 -6.35
C GLN A 112 -3.73 4.47 -5.77
N MET A 113 -4.67 3.89 -5.02
CA MET A 113 -5.71 4.65 -4.33
C MET A 113 -5.12 5.63 -3.32
N LYS A 114 -4.17 5.19 -2.49
CA LYS A 114 -3.49 6.05 -1.51
C LYS A 114 -2.77 7.22 -2.20
N ASN A 115 -2.00 6.95 -3.25
CA ASN A 115 -1.30 7.99 -4.01
C ASN A 115 -2.27 8.98 -4.65
N SER A 116 -3.36 8.48 -5.24
CA SER A 116 -4.40 9.32 -5.85
C SER A 116 -5.08 10.23 -4.83
N ARG A 117 -5.39 9.71 -3.64
CA ARG A 117 -5.96 10.51 -2.54
C ARG A 117 -4.97 11.56 -2.04
N ALA A 118 -3.70 11.21 -1.91
CA ALA A 118 -2.66 12.15 -1.51
C ALA A 118 -2.58 13.33 -2.49
N ALA A 119 -2.53 13.06 -3.80
CA ALA A 119 -2.54 14.09 -4.83
C ALA A 119 -3.80 14.99 -4.77
N LEU A 120 -4.99 14.39 -4.64
CA LEU A 120 -6.24 15.13 -4.53
C LEU A 120 -6.27 16.07 -3.31
N LEU A 121 -5.79 15.60 -2.15
CA LEU A 121 -5.70 16.43 -0.94
C LEU A 121 -4.77 17.63 -1.14
N LYS A 122 -3.67 17.47 -1.89
CA LYS A 122 -2.79 18.58 -2.24
C LYS A 122 -3.50 19.60 -3.15
N ILE A 123 -4.33 19.15 -4.08
CA ILE A 123 -5.13 20.04 -4.94
C ILE A 123 -6.16 20.81 -4.11
N ILE A 124 -6.96 20.12 -3.30
CA ILE A 124 -7.98 20.75 -2.45
C ILE A 124 -7.35 21.76 -1.49
N SER A 125 -6.25 21.39 -0.82
CA SER A 125 -5.56 22.31 0.10
C SER A 125 -4.93 23.52 -0.60
N SER A 126 -4.54 23.38 -1.88
CA SER A 126 -4.04 24.51 -2.68
C SER A 126 -5.16 25.48 -3.03
N ILE A 127 -6.34 24.97 -3.42
CA ILE A 127 -7.53 25.80 -3.64
C ILE A 127 -7.93 26.50 -2.34
N LEU A 128 -7.98 25.76 -1.23
CA LEU A 128 -8.28 26.33 0.09
C LEU A 128 -7.28 27.43 0.50
N TYR A 129 -6.00 27.26 0.19
CA TYR A 129 -5.00 28.29 0.43
C TYR A 129 -5.32 29.56 -0.36
N LEU A 130 -5.54 29.44 -1.67
CA LEU A 130 -5.85 30.59 -2.52
C LEU A 130 -7.12 31.32 -2.08
N THR A 131 -8.19 30.58 -1.75
CA THR A 131 -9.44 31.18 -1.28
C THR A 131 -9.27 31.89 0.06
N LYS A 132 -8.50 31.32 1.00
CA LYS A 132 -8.20 31.97 2.29
C LYS A 132 -7.38 33.25 2.15
N GLN A 133 -6.49 33.32 1.17
CA GLN A 133 -5.69 34.53 0.90
C GLN A 133 -6.43 35.57 0.04
N GLY A 134 -7.65 35.28 -0.42
CA GLY A 134 -8.36 36.16 -1.36
C GLY A 134 -7.71 36.23 -2.74
N LEU A 135 -6.88 35.26 -3.10
CA LEU A 135 -6.21 35.22 -4.40
C LEU A 135 -7.10 34.59 -5.46
N VAL A 136 -7.14 35.20 -6.64
CA VAL A 136 -7.90 34.69 -7.79
C VAL A 136 -7.33 33.32 -8.20
N ILE A 137 -8.13 32.26 -8.16
CA ILE A 137 -7.68 30.90 -8.47
C ILE A 137 -7.16 30.80 -9.92
N ARG A 138 -7.87 31.46 -10.85
CA ARG A 138 -7.62 31.41 -12.30
C ARG A 138 -6.79 32.58 -12.84
N GLY A 139 -6.32 33.48 -11.97
CA GLY A 139 -5.76 34.77 -12.38
C GLY A 139 -4.60 34.63 -13.37
N GLY A 140 -4.56 35.46 -14.42
CA GLY A 140 -3.56 35.40 -15.50
C GLY A 140 -4.23 35.33 -16.88
N HIS A 141 -3.56 35.83 -17.92
CA HIS A 141 -4.10 35.88 -19.29
C HIS A 141 -4.18 34.48 -19.95
N THR A 142 -3.43 33.49 -19.44
CA THR A 142 -3.38 32.13 -19.98
C THR A 142 -3.57 31.08 -18.88
N GLY A 143 -4.20 29.96 -19.21
CA GLY A 143 -4.47 28.89 -18.24
C GLY A 143 -3.22 28.37 -17.53
N ASN A 144 -2.08 28.32 -18.23
CA ASN A 144 -0.80 27.87 -17.67
C ASN A 144 -0.22 28.83 -16.63
N ASN A 145 -0.58 30.11 -16.69
CA ASN A 145 -0.10 31.13 -15.75
C ASN A 145 -1.07 31.38 -14.59
N SER A 146 -2.09 30.52 -14.44
CA SER A 146 -3.02 30.62 -13.33
C SER A 146 -2.35 30.39 -11.98
N ASN A 147 -2.78 31.13 -10.96
CA ASN A 147 -2.28 30.99 -9.59
C ASN A 147 -2.36 29.53 -9.10
N ILE A 148 -3.43 28.81 -9.43
CA ILE A 148 -3.55 27.39 -9.09
C ILE A 148 -2.50 26.53 -9.79
N ASN A 149 -2.25 26.73 -11.08
CA ASN A 149 -1.27 25.92 -11.81
C ASN A 149 0.16 26.21 -11.34
N GLN A 150 0.51 27.47 -11.07
CA GLN A 150 1.80 27.84 -10.51
C GLN A 150 1.99 27.22 -9.11
N LEU A 151 0.98 27.29 -8.26
CA LEU A 151 1.03 26.69 -6.92
C LEU A 151 1.15 25.16 -6.98
N LEU A 152 0.41 24.49 -7.87
CA LEU A 152 0.51 23.05 -8.04
C LEU A 152 1.87 22.62 -8.59
N LYS A 153 2.44 23.39 -9.53
CA LYS A 153 3.80 23.16 -10.05
C LYS A 153 4.87 23.34 -8.97
N LEU A 154 4.70 24.32 -8.09
CA LEU A 154 5.58 24.48 -6.92
C LEU A 154 5.43 23.27 -5.98
N ARG A 155 4.21 22.84 -5.69
CA ARG A 155 3.97 21.73 -4.76
C ARG A 155 4.35 20.36 -5.34
N SER A 156 4.43 20.22 -6.65
CA SER A 156 4.83 18.97 -7.29
C SER A 156 6.32 18.71 -7.17
N SER A 157 7.16 19.74 -6.96
CA SER A 157 8.59 19.52 -6.66
C SER A 157 8.81 18.72 -5.37
N ASP A 158 7.88 18.87 -4.42
CA ASP A 158 8.01 18.28 -3.08
C ASP A 158 7.10 17.05 -2.88
N SER A 159 6.25 16.73 -3.85
CA SER A 159 5.31 15.60 -3.77
C SER A 159 5.30 14.80 -5.06
N ILE A 160 5.93 13.63 -4.99
CA ILE A 160 6.03 12.67 -6.10
C ILE A 160 4.64 12.21 -6.55
N GLU A 161 3.70 12.04 -5.62
CA GLU A 161 2.33 11.63 -5.93
C GLU A 161 1.58 12.69 -6.74
N LEU A 162 1.76 13.97 -6.39
CA LEU A 162 1.16 15.07 -7.12
C LEU A 162 1.80 15.23 -8.50
N ASP A 163 3.12 15.16 -8.59
CA ASP A 163 3.85 15.26 -9.87
C ASP A 163 3.47 14.12 -10.85
N SER A 164 3.47 12.88 -10.34
CA SER A 164 2.99 11.72 -11.10
C SER A 164 1.54 11.87 -11.55
N TRP A 165 0.72 12.64 -10.84
CA TRP A 165 -0.66 12.85 -11.21
C TRP A 165 -0.82 13.96 -12.25
N LEU A 166 -0.09 15.08 -12.10
CA LEU A 166 -0.11 16.23 -13.01
C LEU A 166 0.48 15.90 -14.38
N SER A 167 1.44 14.98 -14.45
CA SER A 167 2.03 14.51 -15.72
C SER A 167 1.08 13.68 -16.59
N ARG A 168 -0.11 13.33 -16.10
CA ARG A 168 -1.11 12.56 -16.86
C ARG A 168 -1.79 13.46 -17.89
N THR A 169 -1.79 13.04 -19.15
CA THR A 169 -2.34 13.79 -20.31
C THR A 169 -3.85 14.10 -20.22
N ALA A 170 -4.60 13.37 -19.38
CA ALA A 170 -6.05 13.50 -19.22
C ALA A 170 -6.47 13.86 -17.78
N CYS A 171 -5.70 14.74 -17.14
CA CYS A 171 -5.93 15.25 -15.79
C CYS A 171 -7.17 16.18 -15.74
N LYS A 172 -8.31 15.67 -15.24
CA LYS A 172 -9.55 16.48 -15.07
C LYS A 172 -9.65 17.22 -13.73
N TRP A 173 -8.82 16.90 -12.74
CA TRP A 173 -9.00 17.45 -11.38
C TRP A 173 -8.64 18.93 -11.24
N THR A 174 -7.88 19.47 -12.19
CA THR A 174 -7.56 20.89 -12.26
C THR A 174 -8.49 21.65 -13.21
N SER A 175 -9.54 21.02 -13.75
CA SER A 175 -10.50 21.69 -14.63
C SER A 175 -11.31 22.74 -13.86
N HIS A 176 -11.86 23.70 -14.60
CA HIS A 176 -12.63 24.79 -14.01
C HIS A 176 -13.89 24.31 -13.29
N GLU A 177 -14.52 23.25 -13.78
CA GLU A 177 -15.69 22.62 -13.18
C GLU A 177 -15.35 22.02 -11.81
N VAL A 178 -14.26 21.24 -11.73
CA VAL A 178 -13.82 20.63 -10.47
C VAL A 178 -13.36 21.69 -9.47
N GLN A 179 -12.66 22.74 -9.95
CA GLN A 179 -12.30 23.88 -9.10
C GLN A 179 -13.55 24.53 -8.48
N ASN A 180 -14.59 24.77 -9.29
CA ASN A 180 -15.85 25.36 -8.82
C ASN A 180 -16.55 24.47 -7.81
N GLU A 181 -16.59 23.15 -8.04
CA GLU A 181 -17.16 22.19 -7.11
C GLU A 181 -16.44 22.23 -5.76
N ILE A 182 -15.10 22.21 -5.75
CA ILE A 182 -14.31 22.30 -4.53
C ILE A 182 -14.60 23.61 -3.78
N VAL A 183 -14.63 24.74 -4.48
CA VAL A 183 -14.97 26.03 -3.87
C VAL A 183 -16.39 26.02 -3.30
N GLY A 184 -17.35 25.43 -4.01
CA GLY A 184 -18.73 25.26 -3.53
C GLY A 184 -18.81 24.46 -2.24
N LEU A 185 -18.12 23.32 -2.17
CA LEU A 185 -18.05 22.47 -0.98
C LEU A 185 -17.40 23.20 0.21
N LEU A 186 -16.30 23.92 -0.04
CA LEU A 186 -15.64 24.73 1.00
C LEU A 186 -16.56 25.85 1.51
N SER A 187 -17.28 26.53 0.61
CA SER A 187 -18.23 27.58 0.95
C SER A 187 -19.38 27.04 1.79
N GLN A 188 -19.99 25.93 1.39
CA GLN A 188 -21.09 25.29 2.12
C GLN A 188 -20.66 24.84 3.52
N TYR A 189 -19.45 24.28 3.64
CA TYR A 189 -18.89 23.90 4.93
C TYR A 189 -18.74 25.11 5.86
N VAL A 190 -18.15 26.20 5.37
CA VAL A 190 -17.99 27.44 6.16
C VAL A 190 -19.34 28.01 6.57
N GLN A 191 -20.29 28.14 5.64
CA GLN A 191 -21.63 28.66 5.93
C GLN A 191 -22.34 27.82 7.00
N THR A 192 -22.31 26.50 6.86
CA THR A 192 -22.97 25.59 7.81
C THR A 192 -22.36 25.71 9.21
N ASN A 193 -21.04 25.79 9.31
CA ASN A 193 -20.34 25.98 10.57
C ASN A 193 -20.65 27.34 11.22
N LEU A 194 -20.70 28.41 10.41
CA LEU A 194 -21.06 29.74 10.92
C LEU A 194 -22.51 29.76 11.43
N ILE A 195 -23.45 29.18 10.67
CA ILE A 195 -24.85 29.06 11.09
C ILE A 195 -24.96 28.28 12.40
N HIS A 196 -24.23 27.18 12.54
CA HIS A 196 -24.20 26.40 13.78
C HIS A 196 -23.70 27.24 14.96
N GLN A 197 -22.57 27.94 14.80
CA GLN A 197 -22.01 28.81 15.84
C GLN A 197 -22.96 29.94 16.23
N ILE A 198 -23.65 30.55 15.25
CA ILE A 198 -24.64 31.60 15.52
C ILE A 198 -25.83 31.04 16.30
N LYS A 199 -26.35 29.87 15.92
CA LYS A 199 -27.48 29.22 16.61
C LYS A 199 -27.14 28.78 18.03
N ASP A 200 -25.90 28.37 18.29
CA ASP A 200 -25.44 28.01 19.62
C ASP A 200 -25.16 29.24 20.51
N SER A 201 -24.95 30.41 19.91
CA SER A 201 -24.66 31.63 20.64
C SER A 201 -25.91 32.21 21.30
N LYS A 202 -25.79 32.63 22.56
CA LYS A 202 -26.89 33.29 23.28
C LYS A 202 -27.23 34.68 22.72
N TYR A 203 -26.23 35.38 22.20
CA TYR A 203 -26.33 36.73 21.68
C TYR A 203 -25.45 36.85 20.43
N PHE A 204 -25.95 37.56 19.41
CA PHE A 204 -25.20 37.93 18.22
C PHE A 204 -25.56 39.36 17.81
N SER A 205 -24.65 40.05 17.11
CA SER A 205 -24.86 41.39 16.57
C SER A 205 -24.59 41.38 15.07
N ILE A 206 -25.41 42.09 14.30
CA ILE A 206 -25.23 42.27 12.85
C ILE A 206 -24.77 43.71 12.63
N ILE A 207 -23.63 43.89 11.95
CA ILE A 207 -23.15 45.19 11.50
C ILE A 207 -23.44 45.26 10.00
N MET A 208 -24.12 46.33 9.59
CA MET A 208 -24.42 46.60 8.18
C MET A 208 -23.61 47.83 7.77
N ASP A 209 -22.75 47.67 6.77
CA ASP A 209 -21.97 48.75 6.16
C ASP A 209 -22.48 48.97 4.73
N GLU A 210 -22.76 50.22 4.39
CA GLU A 210 -23.23 50.60 3.06
C GLU A 210 -22.13 51.38 2.34
N THR A 211 -21.60 50.80 1.27
CA THR A 211 -20.62 51.46 0.41
C THR A 211 -21.29 51.84 -0.92
N MET A 212 -21.31 53.12 -1.25
CA MET A 212 -21.74 53.59 -2.57
C MET A 212 -20.60 53.40 -3.57
N ASP A 213 -20.85 52.63 -4.63
CA ASP A 213 -19.90 52.44 -5.71
C ASP A 213 -19.83 53.70 -6.58
N ASN A 214 -18.69 54.39 -6.50
CA ASN A 214 -18.43 55.63 -7.25
C ASN A 214 -17.57 55.39 -8.49
N THR A 215 -17.55 54.20 -9.07
CA THR A 215 -16.92 54.01 -10.38
C THR A 215 -17.73 54.75 -11.45
N VAL A 216 -17.43 56.04 -11.61
CA VAL A 216 -17.79 56.79 -12.81
C VAL A 216 -17.04 56.12 -13.95
N GLU A 217 -17.75 55.37 -14.80
CA GLU A 217 -17.26 55.07 -16.14
C GLU A 217 -17.01 56.40 -16.82
N VAL A 218 -15.76 56.83 -16.90
CA VAL A 218 -15.38 57.97 -17.73
C VAL A 218 -15.52 57.47 -19.16
N PRO A 219 -16.54 57.90 -19.93
CA PRO A 219 -16.58 57.56 -21.35
C PRO A 219 -15.34 58.20 -21.97
N ASN A 220 -14.63 57.45 -22.81
CA ASN A 220 -13.47 57.94 -23.58
C ASN A 220 -13.77 59.30 -24.23
N LEU A 221 -13.42 60.38 -23.53
CA LEU A 221 -13.33 61.73 -24.05
C LEU A 221 -11.86 62.11 -23.96
N GLY A 222 -11.32 62.46 -25.13
CA GLY A 222 -9.92 62.70 -25.36
C GLY A 222 -9.28 63.57 -24.30
N GLN A 223 -8.02 63.25 -24.02
CA GLN A 223 -7.11 63.98 -23.16
C GLN A 223 -7.27 65.50 -23.30
N VAL A 224 -7.78 66.17 -22.25
CA VAL A 224 -7.47 67.57 -21.97
C VAL A 224 -7.46 67.80 -20.46
N GLY A 225 -6.32 68.29 -19.95
CA GLY A 225 -6.32 69.30 -18.88
C GLY A 225 -6.53 68.85 -17.44
N ASN A 226 -5.40 68.59 -16.76
CA ASN A 226 -5.03 69.09 -15.43
C ASN A 226 -6.13 69.81 -14.59
N LEU A 227 -6.42 69.32 -13.38
CA LEU A 227 -6.41 70.07 -12.09
C LEU A 227 -7.24 69.38 -10.99
N GLY A 228 -6.63 69.21 -9.82
CA GLY A 228 -7.31 69.43 -8.55
C GLY A 228 -7.61 68.19 -7.70
N HIS A 229 -6.67 67.87 -6.80
CA HIS A 229 -7.00 67.25 -5.51
C HIS A 229 -8.15 67.99 -4.84
N LYS A 230 -9.30 67.33 -4.65
CA LYS A 230 -10.26 67.68 -3.60
C LYS A 230 -10.80 66.42 -2.94
N CYS A 231 -10.04 65.95 -1.96
CA CYS A 231 -10.60 65.21 -0.85
C CYS A 231 -11.34 66.24 0.03
N ARG A 232 -12.68 66.17 0.09
CA ARG A 232 -13.46 66.89 1.12
C ARG A 232 -14.23 65.86 1.92
N PHE A 233 -13.59 65.39 2.98
CA PHE A 233 -14.23 64.80 4.15
C PHE A 233 -14.67 65.96 5.06
N CYS A 234 -15.97 66.10 5.27
CA CYS A 234 -16.64 66.82 6.37
C CYS A 234 -18.13 66.41 6.23
N LEU A 235 -18.78 65.78 7.19
CA LEU A 235 -18.91 66.21 8.58
C LEU A 235 -19.10 65.04 9.53
N LEU A 236 -18.45 65.17 10.69
CA LEU A 236 -18.87 64.65 11.98
C LEU A 236 -20.01 65.52 12.53
N SER A 237 -20.94 64.87 13.24
CA SER A 237 -22.07 65.37 14.04
C SER A 237 -23.38 65.61 13.29
#